data_AF-A0A3Q2FDM4-F1
#
_entry.id   AF-A0A3Q2FDM4-F1
#
_cell.length_a   1.000
_cell.length_b   1.000
_cell.length_c   1.000
_cell.angle_alpha   90.00
_cell.angle_beta   90.00
_cell.angle_gamma   90.00
#
_symmetry.space_group_name_H-M   'P 1'
#
loop_
_entity.id
_entity.type
_entity.pdbx_description
1 polymer ?
#
loop_
_entity_poly.entity_id
_entity_poly.type
_entity_poly.pdbx_seq_one_letter_code
_entity_poly.pdbx_strand_id
1 'polypeptide(L)'
;MEFLLGNPFSSPVGQRIERATNSSLPSEDWELNMEICDIINSSEEGPRDAVRAIKKRILANKNFKEIMFALTVLETCVKNCGYRFHILVTTRDFVEGVLLRSIIPRNNPPQVVHDRVLAIIQAWADAFRSSPDLTGVVSVYEDLRRKGLEFPVAQLDGYSSTEAPKKVPAVLCALWFHTLVLPLPASNSLASALLKVPMHFLVTYLISINGLFPHLSFL
;
A
#
# COMPACT_ATOMS: atom_id res chain seq x y z
N MET A 1 -19.12 -19.81 -4.12
CA MET A 1 -20.48 -19.30 -3.90
C MET A 1 -20.41 -17.77 -3.77
N GLU A 2 -20.08 -17.05 -4.86
CA GLU A 2 -19.92 -15.57 -4.86
C GLU A 2 -21.14 -14.82 -5.42
N PHE A 3 -22.10 -15.54 -6.02
CA PHE A 3 -23.26 -14.97 -6.71
C PHE A 3 -24.28 -14.27 -5.79
N LEU A 4 -24.30 -14.60 -4.48
CA LEU A 4 -25.22 -14.01 -3.50
C LEU A 4 -24.70 -12.74 -2.84
N LEU A 5 -23.43 -12.40 -3.07
CA LEU A 5 -22.82 -11.22 -2.49
C LEU A 5 -23.07 -10.06 -3.47
N GLY A 6 -24.03 -9.17 -3.16
CA GLY A 6 -24.44 -8.05 -4.02
C GLY A 6 -23.28 -7.18 -4.54
N ASN A 7 -23.58 -6.26 -5.47
CA ASN A 7 -22.57 -5.44 -6.16
C ASN A 7 -21.52 -4.86 -5.19
N PRO A 8 -20.21 -5.17 -5.34
CA PRO A 8 -19.15 -4.67 -4.47
C PRO A 8 -19.06 -3.14 -4.35
N PHE A 9 -19.59 -2.39 -5.33
CA PHE A 9 -19.63 -0.93 -5.27
C PHE A 9 -20.87 -0.36 -4.55
N SER A 10 -21.77 -1.21 -4.04
CA SER A 10 -22.95 -0.74 -3.29
C SER A 10 -22.67 -0.48 -1.81
N SER A 11 -21.61 -1.05 -1.23
CA SER A 11 -21.21 -0.80 0.16
C SER A 11 -20.67 0.64 0.35
N PRO A 12 -20.66 1.19 1.58
CA PRO A 12 -20.14 2.54 1.82
C PRO A 12 -18.70 2.74 1.31
N VAL A 13 -17.79 1.81 1.64
CA VAL A 13 -16.41 1.84 1.16
C VAL A 13 -16.31 1.54 -0.34
N GLY A 14 -17.17 0.66 -0.86
CA GLY A 14 -17.23 0.32 -2.28
C GLY A 14 -17.57 1.52 -3.16
N GLN A 15 -18.51 2.37 -2.73
CA GLN A 15 -18.86 3.61 -3.43
C GLN A 15 -17.69 4.60 -3.46
N ARG A 16 -16.90 4.70 -2.39
CA ARG A 16 -15.70 5.55 -2.35
C ARG A 16 -14.62 5.03 -3.28
N ILE A 17 -14.37 3.73 -3.26
CA ILE A 17 -13.43 3.07 -4.18
C ILE A 17 -13.87 3.28 -5.63
N GLU A 18 -15.16 3.16 -5.94
CA GLU A 18 -15.68 3.37 -7.29
C GLU A 18 -15.38 4.79 -7.80
N ARG A 19 -15.56 5.80 -6.94
CA ARG A 19 -15.27 7.22 -7.25
C ARG A 19 -13.76 7.48 -7.36
N ALA A 20 -12.97 7.03 -6.39
CA ALA A 20 -11.51 7.23 -6.31
C ALA A 20 -10.75 6.58 -7.49
N THR A 21 -11.39 5.63 -8.18
CA THR A 21 -10.80 4.90 -9.31
C THR A 21 -11.46 5.22 -10.65
N ASN A 22 -12.24 6.30 -10.73
CA ASN A 22 -12.93 6.69 -11.96
C ASN A 22 -11.92 7.22 -13.01
N SER A 23 -12.01 6.73 -14.25
CA SER A 23 -11.10 7.13 -15.33
C SER A 23 -11.14 8.62 -15.71
N SER A 24 -12.22 9.33 -15.37
CA SER A 24 -12.34 10.78 -15.61
C SER A 24 -11.50 11.64 -14.66
N LEU A 25 -11.00 11.08 -13.55
CA LEU A 25 -10.14 11.81 -12.62
C LEU A 25 -8.82 12.20 -13.31
N PRO A 26 -8.32 13.44 -13.14
CA PRO A 26 -7.06 13.86 -13.74
C PRO A 26 -5.85 13.16 -13.10
N SER A 27 -5.93 12.85 -11.81
CA SER A 27 -4.91 12.21 -10.98
C SER A 27 -5.58 11.48 -9.81
N GLU A 28 -4.80 10.86 -8.94
CA GLU A 28 -5.26 10.25 -7.70
C GLU A 28 -6.03 11.26 -6.82
N ASP A 29 -7.17 10.82 -6.29
CA ASP A 29 -7.90 11.56 -5.27
C ASP A 29 -7.46 11.10 -3.88
N TRP A 30 -6.47 11.81 -3.33
CA TRP A 30 -5.90 11.47 -2.02
C TRP A 30 -6.88 11.67 -0.87
N GLU A 31 -7.84 12.59 -1.00
CA GLU A 31 -8.87 12.79 0.01
C GLU A 31 -9.77 11.56 0.08
N LEU A 32 -10.26 11.07 -1.07
CA LEU A 32 -11.04 9.83 -1.12
C LEU A 32 -10.22 8.61 -0.68
N ASN A 33 -8.93 8.53 -1.01
CA ASN A 33 -8.08 7.43 -0.59
C ASN A 33 -7.95 7.34 0.94
N MET A 34 -7.85 8.49 1.61
CA MET A 34 -7.80 8.54 3.07
C MET A 34 -9.17 8.25 3.69
N GLU A 35 -10.26 8.77 3.11
CA GLU A 35 -11.62 8.43 3.54
C GLU A 35 -11.87 6.92 3.46
N ILE A 36 -11.37 6.25 2.41
CA ILE A 36 -11.44 4.79 2.28
C ILE A 36 -10.72 4.10 3.45
N CYS A 37 -9.53 4.56 3.82
CA CYS A 37 -8.78 3.99 4.94
C CYS A 37 -9.52 4.18 6.26
N ASP A 38 -10.13 5.35 6.47
CA ASP A 38 -10.93 5.64 7.66
C ASP A 38 -12.12 4.68 7.78
N ILE A 39 -12.86 4.47 6.68
CA ILE A 39 -14.01 3.53 6.67
C ILE A 39 -13.54 2.09 6.93
N ILE A 40 -12.40 1.66 6.35
CA ILE A 40 -11.84 0.33 6.59
C ILE A 40 -11.51 0.13 8.07
N ASN A 41 -10.92 1.14 8.71
CA ASN A 41 -10.48 1.07 10.09
C ASN A 41 -11.63 1.20 11.09
N SER A 42 -12.67 1.96 10.77
CA SER A 42 -13.79 2.24 11.69
C SER A 42 -14.97 1.28 11.57
N SER A 43 -15.05 0.48 10.50
CA SER A 43 -16.17 -0.44 10.24
C SER A 43 -15.79 -1.91 10.40
N GLU A 44 -16.73 -2.72 10.88
CA GLU A 44 -16.53 -4.17 10.98
C GLU A 44 -16.42 -4.81 9.58
N GLU A 45 -17.34 -4.48 8.67
CA GLU A 45 -17.34 -5.03 7.31
C GLU A 45 -16.39 -4.29 6.35
N GLY A 46 -15.86 -3.13 6.77
CA GLY A 46 -15.00 -2.25 5.98
C GLY A 46 -13.86 -2.98 5.24
N PRO A 47 -13.03 -3.79 5.92
CA PRO A 47 -11.95 -4.52 5.27
C PRO A 47 -12.43 -5.48 4.17
N ARG A 48 -13.48 -6.26 4.44
CA ARG A 48 -14.00 -7.27 3.51
C ARG A 48 -14.64 -6.62 2.29
N ASP A 49 -15.44 -5.58 2.50
CA ASP A 49 -16.09 -4.84 1.43
C ASP A 49 -15.08 -4.10 0.56
N ALA A 50 -14.05 -3.49 1.15
CA ALA A 50 -12.98 -2.82 0.40
C ALA A 50 -12.23 -3.80 -0.50
N VAL A 51 -11.85 -4.97 0.04
CA VAL A 51 -11.20 -6.03 -0.73
C VAL A 51 -12.05 -6.46 -1.92
N ARG A 52 -13.36 -6.62 -1.74
CA ARG A 52 -14.27 -7.00 -2.84
C ARG A 52 -14.38 -5.92 -3.92
N ALA A 53 -14.47 -4.65 -3.53
CA ALA A 53 -14.53 -3.53 -4.46
C ALA A 53 -13.21 -3.36 -5.25
N ILE A 54 -12.07 -3.43 -4.58
CA ILE A 54 -10.73 -3.38 -5.21
C ILE A 54 -10.56 -4.55 -6.18
N LYS A 55 -10.89 -5.78 -5.77
CA LYS A 55 -10.85 -6.97 -6.63
C LYS A 55 -11.67 -6.78 -7.90
N LYS A 56 -12.90 -6.28 -7.76
CA LYS A 56 -13.78 -5.99 -8.91
C LYS A 56 -13.13 -4.97 -9.85
N ARG A 57 -12.58 -3.87 -9.32
CA ARG A 57 -11.95 -2.84 -10.16
C ARG A 57 -10.71 -3.34 -10.91
N ILE A 58 -9.89 -4.18 -10.27
CA ILE A 58 -8.67 -4.71 -10.89
C ILE A 58 -8.98 -5.81 -11.93
N LEU A 59 -9.89 -6.73 -11.61
CA LEU A 59 -10.10 -7.95 -12.42
C LEU A 59 -11.17 -7.80 -13.51
N ALA A 60 -12.20 -6.98 -13.29
CA ALA A 60 -13.32 -6.84 -14.24
C ALA A 60 -13.14 -5.69 -15.23
N ASN A 61 -11.99 -5.02 -15.21
CA ASN A 61 -11.75 -3.80 -15.97
C ASN A 61 -10.67 -3.98 -17.03
N LYS A 62 -10.80 -3.22 -18.12
CA LYS A 62 -9.80 -3.13 -19.19
C LYS A 62 -9.14 -1.75 -19.26
N ASN A 63 -9.63 -0.78 -18.48
CA ASN A 63 -9.05 0.54 -18.40
C ASN A 63 -7.85 0.55 -17.44
N PHE A 64 -6.64 0.60 -17.98
CA PHE A 64 -5.42 0.56 -17.19
C PHE A 64 -5.26 1.74 -16.22
N LYS A 65 -5.85 2.91 -16.53
CA LYS A 65 -5.84 4.05 -15.60
C LYS A 65 -6.63 3.74 -14.32
N GLU A 66 -7.82 3.15 -14.47
CA GLU A 66 -8.62 2.77 -13.31
C GLU A 66 -7.98 1.62 -12.52
N ILE A 67 -7.29 0.70 -13.19
CA ILE A 67 -6.49 -0.35 -12.53
C ILE A 67 -5.34 0.27 -11.73
N MET A 68 -4.61 1.23 -12.30
CA MET A 68 -3.53 1.93 -11.60
C MET A 68 -4.02 2.70 -10.37
N PHE A 69 -5.17 3.39 -10.48
CA PHE A 69 -5.80 4.02 -9.31
C PHE A 69 -6.21 2.99 -8.26
N ALA A 70 -6.75 1.83 -8.67
CA ALA A 70 -7.10 0.77 -7.72
C ALA A 70 -5.88 0.16 -7.02
N LEU A 71 -4.76 -0.01 -7.73
CA LEU A 71 -3.48 -0.44 -7.14
C LEU A 71 -2.96 0.60 -6.14
N THR A 72 -3.14 1.89 -6.42
CA THR A 72 -2.77 2.98 -5.50
C THR A 72 -3.65 3.02 -4.26
N VAL A 73 -4.97 2.86 -4.41
CA VAL A 73 -5.90 2.70 -3.28
C VAL A 73 -5.49 1.52 -2.41
N LEU A 74 -5.21 0.36 -3.03
CA LEU A 74 -4.81 -0.85 -2.32
C LEU A 74 -3.52 -0.67 -1.53
N GLU A 75 -2.49 -0.08 -2.14
CA GLU A 75 -1.23 0.21 -1.46
C GLU A 75 -1.44 1.20 -0.30
N THR A 76 -2.25 2.25 -0.50
CA THR A 76 -2.58 3.23 0.54
C THR A 76 -3.28 2.55 1.71
N CYS A 77 -4.22 1.63 1.44
CA CYS A 77 -4.89 0.85 2.48
C CYS A 77 -3.91 -0.04 3.25
N VAL A 78 -2.97 -0.71 2.59
CA VAL A 78 -1.97 -1.53 3.32
C VAL A 78 -1.10 -0.68 4.24
N LYS A 79 -0.73 0.54 3.81
CA LYS A 79 0.10 1.45 4.62
C LYS A 79 -0.65 2.07 5.80
N ASN A 80 -1.95 2.29 5.69
CA ASN A 80 -2.73 3.07 6.66
C ASN A 80 -3.79 2.25 7.43
N CYS A 81 -4.06 1.02 7.03
CA CYS A 81 -5.01 0.13 7.71
C CYS A 81 -4.29 -0.90 8.58
N GLY A 82 -5.03 -1.47 9.53
CA GLY A 82 -4.50 -2.46 10.46
C GLY A 82 -4.58 -3.91 9.98
N TYR A 83 -4.18 -4.80 10.88
CA TYR A 83 -4.12 -6.26 10.69
C TYR A 83 -5.37 -6.88 10.06
N ARG A 84 -6.58 -6.39 10.42
CA ARG A 84 -7.88 -6.85 9.89
C ARG A 84 -7.97 -6.75 8.36
N PHE A 85 -7.29 -5.77 7.77
CA PHE A 85 -7.17 -5.64 6.31
C PHE A 85 -6.01 -6.48 5.77
N HIS A 86 -4.85 -6.44 6.44
CA HIS A 86 -3.64 -7.16 6.00
C HIS A 86 -3.88 -8.66 5.81
N ILE A 87 -4.54 -9.33 6.76
CA ILE A 87 -4.83 -10.78 6.69
C ILE A 87 -5.66 -11.18 5.45
N LEU A 88 -6.36 -10.22 4.83
CA LEU A 88 -7.17 -10.50 3.64
C LEU A 88 -6.36 -10.34 2.35
N VAL A 89 -5.45 -9.35 2.31
CA VAL A 89 -4.73 -8.96 1.09
C VAL A 89 -3.35 -9.59 0.96
N THR A 90 -2.76 -10.10 2.03
CA THR A 90 -1.47 -10.80 1.99
C THR A 90 -1.60 -12.30 1.77
N THR A 91 -2.82 -12.82 1.59
CA THR A 91 -3.04 -14.24 1.27
C THR A 91 -2.50 -14.57 -0.12
N ARG A 92 -2.03 -15.82 -0.29
CA ARG A 92 -1.61 -16.31 -1.61
C ARG A 92 -2.72 -16.16 -2.65
N ASP A 93 -3.95 -16.51 -2.29
CA ASP A 93 -5.11 -16.42 -3.19
C ASP A 93 -5.38 -14.98 -3.64
N PHE A 94 -5.20 -13.98 -2.77
CA PHE A 94 -5.32 -12.59 -3.16
C PHE A 94 -4.18 -12.19 -4.10
N VAL A 95 -2.94 -12.48 -3.74
CA VAL A 95 -1.77 -12.05 -4.53
C VAL A 95 -1.77 -12.70 -5.92
N GLU A 96 -1.98 -14.02 -6.01
CA GLU A 96 -2.02 -14.71 -7.29
C GLU A 96 -3.30 -14.38 -8.07
N GLY A 97 -4.45 -14.44 -7.40
CA GLY A 97 -5.76 -14.32 -8.02
C GLY A 97 -6.13 -12.89 -8.43
N VAL A 98 -5.50 -11.87 -7.82
CA VAL A 98 -5.78 -10.45 -8.08
C VAL A 98 -4.57 -9.78 -8.71
N LEU A 99 -3.44 -9.72 -7.99
CA LEU A 99 -2.28 -8.95 -8.43
C LEU A 99 -1.63 -9.60 -9.65
N LEU A 100 -1.17 -10.85 -9.55
CA LEU A 100 -0.55 -11.53 -10.69
C LEU A 100 -1.54 -11.71 -11.84
N ARG A 101 -2.79 -12.08 -11.54
CA ARG A 101 -3.82 -12.22 -12.57
C ARG A 101 -4.03 -10.94 -13.38
N SER A 102 -3.89 -9.76 -12.78
CA SER A 102 -4.03 -8.48 -13.47
C SER A 102 -2.94 -8.21 -14.51
N ILE A 103 -1.79 -8.89 -14.39
CA ILE A 103 -0.65 -8.75 -15.29
C ILE A 103 -0.44 -9.95 -16.21
N ILE A 104 -1.28 -10.99 -16.12
CA ILE A 104 -1.24 -12.12 -17.07
C ILE A 104 -1.55 -11.59 -18.48
N PRO A 105 -0.87 -12.05 -19.54
CA PRO A 105 -0.98 -11.54 -20.92
C PRO A 105 -2.34 -11.62 -21.62
N ARG A 106 -3.47 -11.84 -20.93
CA ARG A 106 -4.80 -11.94 -21.56
C ARG A 106 -5.24 -10.64 -22.23
N ASN A 107 -4.81 -9.49 -21.71
CA ASN A 107 -5.19 -8.17 -22.20
C ASN A 107 -3.99 -7.27 -22.59
N ASN A 108 -2.77 -7.84 -22.66
CA ASN A 108 -1.52 -7.11 -22.95
C ASN A 108 -1.36 -5.80 -22.14
N PRO A 109 -1.31 -5.87 -20.79
CA PRO A 109 -1.18 -4.68 -19.96
C PRO A 109 0.11 -3.90 -20.27
N PRO A 110 0.08 -2.55 -20.19
CA PRO A 110 1.29 -1.73 -20.33
C PRO A 110 2.35 -2.11 -19.30
N GLN A 111 3.63 -2.00 -19.67
CA GLN A 111 4.76 -2.34 -18.81
C GLN A 111 4.68 -1.66 -17.44
N VAL A 112 4.23 -0.40 -17.39
CA VAL A 112 4.07 0.36 -16.13
C VAL A 112 3.13 -0.32 -15.13
N VAL A 113 2.09 -1.03 -15.59
CA VAL A 113 1.19 -1.79 -14.72
C VAL A 113 1.90 -3.06 -14.21
N HIS A 114 2.67 -3.70 -15.09
CA HIS A 114 3.47 -4.87 -14.74
C HIS A 114 4.48 -4.53 -13.63
N ASP A 115 5.27 -3.49 -13.84
CA ASP A 115 6.28 -3.02 -12.88
C ASP A 115 5.63 -2.61 -11.56
N ARG A 116 4.48 -1.91 -11.61
CA ARG A 116 3.76 -1.51 -10.40
C ARG A 116 3.31 -2.70 -9.57
N VAL A 117 2.77 -3.74 -10.20
CA VAL A 117 2.33 -4.94 -9.50
C VAL A 117 3.51 -5.69 -8.86
N LEU A 118 4.61 -5.86 -9.59
CA LEU A 118 5.80 -6.52 -9.06
C LEU A 118 6.40 -5.72 -7.90
N ALA A 119 6.47 -4.39 -7.99
CA ALA A 119 6.92 -3.53 -6.92
C ALA A 119 6.06 -3.68 -5.64
N ILE A 120 4.73 -3.75 -5.78
CA ILE A 120 3.82 -3.98 -4.65
C ILE A 120 4.10 -5.34 -3.99
N ILE A 121 4.22 -6.40 -4.78
CA ILE A 121 4.47 -7.76 -4.27
C ILE A 121 5.80 -7.81 -3.51
N GLN A 122 6.86 -7.23 -4.06
CA GLN A 122 8.16 -7.16 -3.41
C GLN A 122 8.10 -6.37 -2.10
N ALA A 123 7.53 -5.15 -2.14
CA ALA A 123 7.44 -4.29 -0.95
C ALA A 123 6.67 -4.97 0.20
N TRP A 124 5.59 -5.67 -0.12
CA TRP A 124 4.79 -6.39 0.88
C TRP A 124 5.50 -7.66 1.38
N ALA A 125 6.20 -8.38 0.51
CA ALA A 125 7.01 -9.52 0.92
C ALA A 125 8.11 -9.10 1.92
N ASP A 126 8.78 -7.97 1.69
CA ASP A 126 9.78 -7.44 2.62
C ASP A 126 9.13 -6.93 3.92
N ALA A 127 8.01 -6.20 3.84
CA ALA A 127 7.34 -5.64 4.99
C ALA A 127 6.73 -6.70 5.95
N PHE A 128 6.24 -7.82 5.41
CA PHE A 128 5.53 -8.84 6.18
C PHE A 128 6.33 -10.13 6.40
N ARG A 129 7.62 -10.18 6.01
CA ARG A 129 8.47 -11.39 6.15
C ARG A 129 8.55 -11.92 7.58
N SER A 130 8.50 -11.04 8.58
CA SER A 130 8.56 -11.39 10.01
C SER A 130 7.19 -11.64 10.66
N SER A 131 6.10 -11.63 9.90
CA SER A 131 4.73 -11.81 10.40
C SER A 131 4.18 -13.16 9.93
N PRO A 132 4.20 -14.22 10.77
CA PRO A 132 3.85 -15.59 10.36
C PRO A 132 2.48 -15.72 9.68
N ASP A 133 1.50 -14.95 10.16
CA ASP A 133 0.11 -14.97 9.66
C ASP A 133 -0.07 -14.23 8.32
N LEU A 134 0.93 -13.51 7.84
CA LEU A 134 0.88 -12.67 6.63
C LEU A 134 1.85 -13.13 5.52
N THR A 135 2.33 -14.36 5.61
CA THR A 135 3.40 -14.91 4.76
C THR A 135 2.97 -15.32 3.35
N GLY A 136 1.68 -15.23 3.01
CA GLY A 136 1.18 -15.62 1.67
C GLY A 136 1.86 -14.85 0.53
N VAL A 137 2.04 -13.54 0.69
CA VAL A 137 2.76 -12.68 -0.26
C VAL A 137 4.25 -13.02 -0.36
N VAL A 138 4.86 -13.39 0.77
CA VAL A 138 6.27 -13.80 0.84
C VAL A 138 6.48 -15.08 0.02
N SER A 139 5.60 -16.07 0.21
CA SER A 139 5.65 -17.33 -0.55
C SER A 139 5.55 -17.08 -2.05
N VAL A 140 4.63 -16.20 -2.48
CA VAL A 140 4.46 -15.87 -3.91
C VAL A 140 5.67 -15.14 -4.46
N TYR A 141 6.21 -14.16 -3.74
CA TYR A 141 7.43 -13.45 -4.14
C TYR A 141 8.61 -14.40 -4.37
N GLU A 142 8.89 -15.29 -3.41
CA GLU A 142 10.00 -16.25 -3.54
C GLU A 142 9.76 -17.30 -4.65
N ASP A 143 8.50 -17.73 -4.87
CA ASP A 143 8.14 -18.59 -6.01
C ASP A 143 8.47 -17.92 -7.35
N LEU A 144 8.14 -16.64 -7.50
CA LEU A 144 8.37 -15.89 -8.74
C LEU A 144 9.87 -15.69 -8.99
N ARG A 145 10.64 -15.37 -7.95
CA ARG A 145 12.11 -15.27 -8.05
C ARG A 145 12.75 -16.59 -8.45
N ARG A 146 12.32 -17.70 -7.86
CA ARG A 146 12.80 -19.05 -8.24
C ARG A 146 12.46 -19.42 -9.68
N LYS A 147 11.39 -18.88 -10.24
CA LYS A 147 11.02 -19.02 -11.66
C LYS A 147 11.80 -18.10 -12.59
N GLY A 148 12.72 -17.29 -12.06
CA GLY A 148 13.55 -16.38 -12.84
C GLY A 148 12.87 -15.05 -13.17
N LEU A 149 11.77 -14.69 -12.49
CA LEU A 149 11.15 -13.38 -12.68
C LEU A 149 12.03 -12.30 -12.03
N GLU A 150 12.43 -11.32 -12.82
CA GLU A 150 13.10 -10.12 -12.34
C GLU A 150 12.08 -9.15 -11.76
N PHE A 151 12.37 -8.68 -10.55
CA PHE A 151 11.59 -7.63 -9.92
C PHE A 151 12.26 -6.28 -10.17
N PRO A 152 11.48 -5.19 -10.30
CA PRO A 152 12.06 -3.87 -10.44
C PRO A 152 12.98 -3.60 -9.25
N VAL A 153 14.16 -3.03 -9.53
CA VAL A 153 15.02 -2.53 -8.45
C VAL A 153 14.17 -1.58 -7.62
N ALA A 154 14.15 -1.76 -6.30
CA ALA A 154 13.51 -0.81 -5.41
C ALA A 154 14.20 0.54 -5.64
N GLN A 155 13.66 1.37 -6.53
CA GLN A 155 14.13 2.73 -6.75
C GLN A 155 13.76 3.50 -5.49
N LEU A 156 14.66 3.48 -4.53
CA LEU A 156 14.76 4.51 -3.50
C LEU A 156 15.44 5.73 -4.11
N ASP A 157 14.92 6.30 -5.21
CA ASP A 157 15.51 7.50 -5.80
C ASP A 157 14.51 8.37 -6.55
N GLY A 158 14.50 9.65 -6.16
CA GLY A 158 14.73 10.72 -7.12
C GLY A 158 13.55 11.20 -7.94
N TYR A 159 12.70 12.04 -7.34
CA TYR A 159 12.10 13.12 -8.13
C TYR A 159 13.22 14.13 -8.46
N SER A 160 13.99 13.83 -9.51
CA SER A 160 14.87 14.81 -10.14
C SER A 160 14.02 16.01 -10.54
N SER A 161 14.39 17.15 -9.97
CA SER A 161 13.73 18.43 -10.14
C SER A 161 13.83 18.87 -11.59
N THR A 162 12.74 18.81 -12.34
CA THR A 162 12.49 19.71 -13.47
C THR A 162 11.00 19.74 -13.74
N GLU A 163 10.44 20.95 -13.67
CA GLU A 163 9.09 21.37 -14.09
C GLU A 163 7.94 21.21 -13.07
N ALA A 164 7.76 22.27 -12.28
CA ALA A 164 6.57 22.51 -11.48
C ALA A 164 5.48 23.23 -12.30
N PRO A 165 4.20 22.90 -12.06
CA PRO A 165 3.18 23.92 -11.96
C PRO A 165 2.48 23.86 -10.58
N LYS A 166 2.84 24.87 -9.78
CA LYS A 166 2.11 25.57 -8.71
C LYS A 166 0.73 25.02 -8.31
N LYS A 167 0.68 24.37 -7.15
CA LYS A 167 -0.17 24.64 -5.95
C LYS A 167 -0.44 23.32 -5.21
N VAL A 168 0.56 22.88 -4.46
CA VAL A 168 0.39 21.93 -3.35
C VAL A 168 0.79 22.69 -2.08
N PRO A 169 -0.01 22.69 -1.00
CA PRO A 169 0.46 23.18 0.29
C PRO A 169 1.63 22.30 0.70
N ALA A 170 2.80 22.90 0.94
CA ALA A 170 4.08 22.25 1.24
C ALA A 170 4.09 21.38 2.53
N VAL A 171 2.94 21.10 3.12
CA VAL A 171 2.77 20.38 4.39
C VAL A 171 2.56 18.88 4.16
N LEU A 172 1.98 18.45 3.04
CA LEU A 172 1.75 17.02 2.75
C LEU A 172 2.98 16.31 2.16
N CYS A 173 3.87 17.05 1.49
CA CYS A 173 5.16 16.53 1.03
C CYS A 173 6.16 16.41 2.22
N ALA A 174 6.02 17.25 3.24
CA ALA A 174 6.90 17.25 4.41
C ALA A 174 6.68 16.03 5.34
N LEU A 175 5.52 15.37 5.32
CA LEU A 175 5.27 14.20 6.18
C LEU A 175 5.83 12.88 5.63
N TRP A 176 6.40 12.89 4.42
CA TRP A 176 7.07 11.71 3.83
C TRP A 176 8.61 11.79 3.85
N PHE A 177 9.20 12.92 4.27
CA PHE A 177 10.66 13.08 4.38
C PHE A 177 11.16 13.59 5.74
N HIS A 178 10.29 14.07 6.65
CA HIS A 178 10.71 14.56 7.98
C HIS A 178 10.50 13.57 9.14
N THR A 179 10.70 12.27 8.92
CA THR A 179 11.05 11.35 10.03
C THR A 179 12.54 10.99 10.01
N LEU A 180 13.31 11.60 9.12
CA LEU A 180 14.77 11.56 9.10
C LEU A 180 15.29 13.00 9.12
N VAL A 181 16.06 13.31 10.17
CA VAL A 181 16.90 14.50 10.35
C VAL A 181 16.18 15.80 10.73
N LEU A 182 15.83 15.96 12.01
CA LEU A 182 16.02 17.24 12.71
C LEU A 182 16.54 16.96 14.14
N PRO A 183 17.50 17.77 14.65
CA PRO A 183 17.91 17.71 16.05
C PRO A 183 16.77 18.23 16.93
N LEU A 184 16.47 17.52 18.02
CA LEU A 184 15.50 17.93 19.04
C LEU A 184 15.70 19.41 19.45
N PRO A 185 14.66 20.27 19.41
CA PRO A 185 14.63 21.44 20.27
C PRO A 185 14.08 21.04 21.65
N ALA A 186 14.79 21.43 22.68
CA ALA A 186 14.39 21.27 24.07
C ALA A 186 13.09 22.05 24.35
N SER A 187 11.95 21.37 24.42
CA SER A 187 10.80 21.83 25.22
C SER A 187 9.82 20.69 25.49
N ASN A 188 9.36 20.62 26.74
CA ASN A 188 8.67 19.49 27.37
C ASN A 188 7.21 19.31 26.90
N SER A 189 6.98 18.71 25.74
CA SER A 189 5.64 18.20 25.40
C SER A 189 5.66 16.93 24.53
N LEU A 190 6.47 15.93 24.93
CA LEU A 190 6.64 14.67 24.18
C LEU A 190 5.71 13.52 24.62
N ALA A 191 4.97 13.65 25.72
CA ALA A 191 4.22 12.51 26.26
C ALA A 191 2.96 12.14 25.44
N SER A 192 2.37 13.07 24.69
CA SER A 192 1.11 12.84 23.95
C SER A 192 1.30 12.38 22.50
N ALA A 193 2.45 12.69 21.88
CA ALA A 193 2.76 12.30 20.50
C ALA A 193 3.25 10.85 20.38
N LEU A 194 3.90 10.33 21.42
CA LEU A 194 4.44 8.96 21.44
C LEU A 194 3.36 7.87 21.65
N LEU A 195 2.17 8.23 22.16
CA LEU A 195 1.09 7.27 22.44
C LEU A 195 0.25 6.87 21.20
N LYS A 196 0.45 7.51 20.05
CA LYS A 196 -0.31 7.26 18.82
C LYS A 196 0.47 6.52 17.75
N VAL A 197 1.75 6.24 17.98
CA VAL A 197 2.55 5.43 17.06
C VAL A 197 2.28 3.95 17.40
N PRO A 198 1.71 3.15 16.47
CA PRO A 198 1.50 1.73 16.71
C PRO A 198 2.82 1.07 17.09
N MET A 199 2.87 0.26 18.16
CA MET A 199 4.12 -0.35 18.67
C MET A 199 4.96 -1.04 17.59
N HIS A 200 4.34 -1.54 16.51
CA HIS A 200 5.06 -2.15 15.39
C HIS A 200 5.98 -1.18 14.63
N PHE A 201 5.61 0.10 14.54
CA PHE A 201 6.44 1.16 13.95
C PHE A 201 7.63 1.51 14.84
N LEU A 202 7.49 1.41 16.17
CA LEU A 202 8.60 1.57 17.12
C LEU A 202 9.61 0.41 17.02
N VAL A 203 9.13 -0.81 16.80
CA VAL A 203 10.00 -1.99 16.67
C VAL A 203 10.78 -1.98 15.35
N THR A 204 10.16 -1.59 14.24
CA THR A 204 10.88 -1.41 12.96
C THR A 204 11.89 -0.27 13.04
N TYR A 205 11.58 0.80 13.76
CA TYR A 205 12.49 1.91 14.01
C TYR A 205 13.71 1.49 14.89
N LEU A 206 13.50 0.72 15.95
CA LEU A 206 14.58 0.22 16.83
C LEU A 206 15.47 -0.83 16.16
N ILE A 207 14.93 -1.68 15.29
CA ILE A 207 15.72 -2.65 14.50
C ILE A 207 16.57 -1.90 13.45
N SER A 208 16.03 -0.85 12.83
CA SER A 208 16.76 -0.02 11.87
C SER A 208 17.92 0.75 12.51
N ILE A 209 17.75 1.26 13.74
CA ILE A 209 18.83 1.94 14.48
C ILE A 209 19.96 0.97 14.87
N ASN A 210 19.64 -0.24 15.34
CA ASN A 210 20.66 -1.23 15.72
C ASN A 210 21.38 -1.86 14.51
N GLY A 211 20.76 -1.85 13.33
CA GLY A 211 21.37 -2.33 12.08
C GLY A 211 22.32 -1.33 11.41
N LEU A 212 22.16 -0.02 11.65
CA LEU A 212 23.00 1.02 11.04
C LEU A 212 24.29 1.34 11.81
N PHE A 213 24.41 0.92 13.08
CA PHE A 213 25.61 1.15 13.89
C PHE A 213 26.02 -0.09 14.71
N PRO A 214 26.63 -1.12 14.08
CA PRO A 214 27.10 -2.30 14.82
C PRO A 214 28.28 -2.03 15.77
N HIS A 215 28.84 -0.81 15.79
CA HIS A 215 30.06 -0.48 16.53
C HIS A 215 29.89 0.49 17.71
N LEU A 216 28.67 0.95 18.03
CA LEU A 216 28.43 1.69 19.26
C LEU A 216 28.18 0.70 20.40
N SER A 217 29.27 0.12 20.91
CA SER A 217 29.25 -0.53 22.22
C SER A 217 28.93 0.52 23.27
N PHE A 218 27.85 0.30 24.02
CA PHE A 218 27.46 1.08 25.19
C PHE A 218 28.66 1.20 26.15
N LEU A 219 29.16 2.42 26.34
CA LEU A 219 29.80 2.86 27.59
C LEU A 219 28.82 3.77 28.32
#